data_AF-A0A1Q7TH78-F1
#
_entry.id   AF-A0A1Q7TH78-F1
#
_cell.length_a   1.000
_cell.length_b   1.000
_cell.length_c   1.000
_cell.angle_alpha   90.00
_cell.angle_beta   90.00
_cell.angle_gamma   90.00
#
_symmetry.space_group_name_H-M   'P 1'
#
loop_
_entity.id
_entity.type
_entity.pdbx_description
1 polymer ?
#
loop_
_entity_poly.entity_id
_entity_poly.type
_entity_poly.pdbx_seq_one_letter_code
_entity_poly.pdbx_strand_id
1 'polypeptide(L)'
;MLNSPDSGSRDAQTVHPKPEFFRLPKSGVRDPYFGLPRTTYYELEKAGTSRLVRLRKRGNIRGTTLIPFDQVLAYLRGLSVEAAKC
;
A
#
# COMPACT_ATOMS: atom_id res chain seq x y z
N MET A 1 -4.88 -45.57 24.77
CA MET A 1 -5.57 -44.52 25.56
C MET A 1 -4.46 -43.72 26.24
N LEU A 2 -4.03 -42.55 25.79
CA LEU A 2 -4.74 -41.34 25.36
C LEU A 2 -3.98 -40.60 24.23
N ASN A 3 -4.72 -39.77 23.50
CA ASN A 3 -4.35 -38.95 22.34
C ASN A 3 -3.37 -37.80 22.65
N SER A 4 -2.79 -37.25 21.58
CA SER A 4 -2.06 -35.98 21.43
C SER A 4 -2.73 -34.76 22.10
N PRO A 5 -2.01 -33.61 22.18
CA PRO A 5 -2.12 -32.67 21.07
C PRO A 5 -0.77 -32.16 20.55
N ASP A 6 -0.62 -32.27 19.24
CA ASP A 6 0.12 -31.33 18.41
C ASP A 6 -0.41 -29.91 18.67
N SER A 7 0.46 -28.89 18.73
CA SER A 7 0.20 -27.51 18.26
C SER A 7 1.10 -26.51 19.00
N GLY A 8 2.20 -26.15 18.36
CA GLY A 8 3.02 -25.03 18.78
C GLY A 8 3.88 -24.50 17.65
N SER A 9 3.38 -24.56 16.42
CA SER A 9 3.92 -23.82 15.29
C SER A 9 3.87 -22.35 15.65
N ARG A 10 4.99 -21.83 16.15
CA ARG A 10 5.24 -20.38 16.18
C ARG A 10 5.26 -19.99 14.73
N ASP A 11 4.12 -19.51 14.22
CA ASP A 11 4.05 -18.82 12.95
C ASP A 11 5.16 -17.78 12.97
N ALA A 12 6.25 -18.09 12.26
CA ALA A 12 7.31 -17.15 12.02
C ALA A 12 6.59 -15.97 11.38
N GLN A 13 6.41 -14.89 12.12
CA GLN A 13 5.92 -13.64 11.59
C GLN A 13 6.89 -13.29 10.46
N THR A 14 6.52 -13.65 9.24
CA THR A 14 7.19 -13.22 8.04
C THR A 14 7.04 -11.72 8.07
N VAL A 15 8.09 -11.06 8.53
CA VAL A 15 8.25 -9.62 8.47
C VAL A 15 8.21 -9.31 6.98
N HIS A 16 7.02 -9.04 6.45
CA HIS A 16 6.87 -8.65 5.07
C HIS A 16 7.66 -7.34 4.94
N PRO A 17 8.76 -7.33 4.18
CA PRO A 17 9.56 -6.12 4.05
C PRO A 17 8.63 -5.05 3.49
N LYS A 18 8.49 -3.94 4.23
CA LYS A 18 7.69 -2.81 3.76
C LYS A 18 8.28 -2.40 2.41
N PRO A 19 7.54 -2.55 1.30
CA PRO A 19 8.07 -2.20 0.00
C PRO A 19 8.19 -0.69 -0.07
N GLU A 20 9.29 -0.17 -0.61
CA GLU A 20 9.43 1.28 -0.83
C GLU A 20 8.38 1.78 -1.83
N PHE A 21 8.07 0.94 -2.83
CA PHE A 21 7.06 1.21 -3.83
C PHE A 21 6.18 -0.01 -4.09
N PHE A 22 4.88 0.22 -4.28
CA PHE A 22 3.95 -0.81 -4.73
C PHE A 22 3.22 -0.38 -5.99
N ARG A 23 2.70 -1.36 -6.74
CA ARG A 23 2.01 -1.08 -8.00
C ARG A 23 0.62 -0.52 -7.74
N LEU A 24 0.23 0.49 -8.52
CA LEU A 24 -1.14 1.00 -8.51
C LEU A 24 -2.12 -0.14 -8.77
N PRO A 25 -3.13 -0.34 -7.89
CA PRO A 25 -4.09 -1.42 -8.07
C PRO A 25 -4.87 -1.25 -9.38
N LYS A 26 -5.31 -2.39 -9.94
CA LYS A 26 -6.18 -2.41 -11.11
C LYS A 26 -7.53 -1.76 -10.77
N SER A 27 -8.23 -1.26 -11.78
CA SER A 27 -9.59 -0.73 -11.59
C SER A 27 -10.48 -1.79 -10.94
N GLY A 28 -11.19 -1.41 -9.87
CA GLY A 28 -12.06 -2.30 -9.08
C GLY A 28 -11.35 -3.12 -7.99
N VAL A 29 -10.02 -3.06 -7.90
CA VAL A 29 -9.24 -3.77 -6.87
C VAL A 29 -8.74 -2.74 -5.85
N ARG A 30 -8.83 -3.06 -4.56
CA ARG A 30 -8.21 -2.29 -3.47
C ARG A 30 -6.77 -2.71 -3.31
N ASP A 31 -5.90 -1.79 -2.90
CA ASP A 31 -4.51 -2.17 -2.66
C ASP A 31 -4.40 -3.11 -1.43
N PRO A 32 -3.41 -4.03 -1.41
CA PRO A 32 -3.29 -5.02 -0.34
C PRO A 32 -2.67 -4.47 0.95
N TYR A 33 -2.18 -3.23 0.97
CA TYR A 33 -1.47 -2.66 2.12
C TYR A 33 -2.36 -1.73 2.96
N PHE A 34 -3.12 -0.86 2.29
CA PHE A 34 -3.93 0.20 2.89
C PHE A 34 -5.43 0.04 2.58
N GLY A 35 -5.80 -0.83 1.63
CA GLY A 35 -7.20 -1.06 1.25
C GLY A 35 -7.85 0.11 0.49
N LEU A 36 -7.06 1.05 -0.02
CA LEU A 36 -7.50 2.22 -0.77
C LEU A 36 -7.77 1.87 -2.24
N PRO A 37 -8.80 2.49 -2.85
CA PRO A 37 -9.07 2.37 -4.27
C PRO A 37 -8.08 3.21 -5.09
N ARG A 38 -7.96 2.85 -6.37
CA ARG A 38 -7.14 3.57 -7.36
C ARG A 38 -7.45 5.08 -7.44
N THR A 39 -8.70 5.48 -7.25
CA THR A 39 -9.13 6.89 -7.32
C THR A 39 -8.47 7.72 -6.23
N THR A 40 -8.40 7.21 -5.01
CA THR A 40 -7.77 7.90 -3.88
C THR A 40 -6.30 8.22 -4.18
N TYR A 41 -5.55 7.31 -4.79
CA TYR A 41 -4.16 7.60 -5.16
C TYR A 41 -4.01 8.72 -6.20
N TYR A 42 -4.96 8.86 -7.12
CA TYR A 42 -4.98 10.00 -8.04
C TYR A 42 -5.36 11.31 -7.36
N GLU A 43 -6.26 11.26 -6.38
CA GLU A 43 -6.60 12.43 -5.56
C GLU A 43 -5.40 12.86 -4.72
N LEU A 44 -4.64 11.92 -4.14
CA LEU A 44 -3.40 12.20 -3.42
C LEU A 44 -2.30 12.77 -4.32
N GLU A 45 -2.21 12.30 -5.57
CA GLU A 45 -1.33 12.89 -6.58
C GLU A 45 -1.75 14.33 -6.89
N LYS A 46 -3.05 14.58 -7.08
CA LYS A 46 -3.61 15.91 -7.37
C LYS A 46 -3.48 16.88 -6.19
N ALA A 47 -3.61 16.38 -4.96
CA ALA A 47 -3.41 17.13 -3.74
C ALA A 47 -1.93 17.44 -3.44
N GLY A 48 -0.99 16.89 -4.23
CA GLY A 48 0.44 17.07 -4.04
C GLY A 48 1.03 16.29 -2.86
N THR A 49 0.21 15.44 -2.21
CA THR A 49 0.57 14.65 -1.04
C THR A 49 1.47 13.47 -1.39
N SER A 50 1.30 12.87 -2.56
CA SER A 50 2.09 11.73 -3.01
C SER A 50 2.52 11.85 -4.46
N ARG A 51 3.78 11.55 -4.76
CA ARG A 51 4.30 11.58 -6.14
C ARG A 51 4.27 10.18 -6.74
N LEU A 52 3.32 9.92 -7.63
CA LEU A 52 3.25 8.65 -8.35
C LEU A 52 4.36 8.57 -9.40
N VAL A 53 5.16 7.51 -9.35
CA VAL A 53 6.25 7.28 -10.29
C VAL A 53 5.73 6.44 -11.46
N ARG A 54 5.74 7.00 -12.67
CA ARG A 54 5.25 6.31 -13.87
C ARG A 54 6.41 5.73 -14.65
N LEU A 55 6.70 4.45 -14.44
CA LEU A 55 7.74 3.73 -15.17
C LEU A 55 7.23 3.34 -16.56
N ARG A 56 7.78 3.95 -17.61
CA ARG A 56 7.45 3.68 -19.02
C ARG A 56 8.67 3.18 -19.77
N LYS A 57 8.50 2.13 -20.58
CA LYS A 57 9.54 1.72 -21.56
C LYS A 57 9.57 2.77 -22.68
N ARG A 58 10.78 3.17 -23.10
CA ARG A 58 10.96 4.13 -24.20
C ARG A 58 10.24 3.62 -25.45
N GLY A 59 9.39 4.45 -26.05
CA GLY A 59 8.53 4.08 -27.19
C GLY A 59 7.16 3.50 -26.83
N ASN A 60 6.84 3.30 -25.54
CA ASN A 60 5.55 2.76 -25.12
C ASN A 60 4.67 3.82 -24.47
N ILE A 61 3.40 3.90 -24.90
CA ILE A 61 2.43 4.90 -24.42
C ILE A 61 1.98 4.58 -22.99
N ARG A 62 1.91 3.29 -22.63
CA ARG A 62 1.46 2.80 -21.32
C ARG A 62 2.66 2.35 -20.49
N GLY A 63 2.60 2.61 -19.19
CA GLY A 63 3.62 2.21 -18.22
C GLY A 63 3.00 1.73 -16.91
N THR A 64 3.86 1.29 -16.00
CA THR A 64 3.46 0.90 -14.64
C THR A 64 3.56 2.11 -13.73
N THR A 65 2.47 2.41 -13.03
CA THR A 65 2.47 3.41 -11.97
C THR A 65 2.87 2.75 -10.65
N LEU A 66 3.89 3.30 -10.03
CA LEU A 66 4.41 2.93 -8.73
C LEU A 66 4.00 4.01 -7.71
N ILE A 67 3.49 3.56 -6.58
CA ILE A 67 3.07 4.40 -5.46
C ILE A 67 4.14 4.28 -4.37
N PRO A 68 4.71 5.39 -3.88
CA PRO A 68 5.62 5.39 -2.75
C PRO A 68 4.87 5.05 -1.45
N PHE A 69 5.29 3.98 -0.78
CA PHE A 69 4.63 3.49 0.43
C PHE A 69 4.73 4.47 1.59
N ASP A 70 5.92 5.01 1.84
CA ASP A 70 6.15 5.91 2.99
C ASP A 70 5.34 7.20 2.91
N GLN A 71 5.14 7.75 1.70
CA GLN A 71 4.33 8.97 1.54
C GLN A 71 2.85 8.71 1.86
N VAL A 72 2.32 7.57 1.42
CA VAL A 72 0.95 7.16 1.73
C VAL A 72 0.81 6.84 3.21
N LEU A 73 1.76 6.12 3.79
CA LEU A 73 1.80 5.82 5.22
C LEU A 73 1.88 7.11 6.06
N ALA A 74 2.76 8.05 5.70
CA ALA A 74 2.91 9.33 6.38
C ALA A 74 1.62 10.15 6.26
N TYR A 75 0.98 10.15 5.09
CA TYR A 75 -0.32 10.79 4.91
C TYR A 75 -1.40 10.16 5.78
N LEU A 76 -1.51 8.83 5.82
CA LEU A 76 -2.50 8.15 6.66
C LEU A 76 -2.25 8.38 8.15
N ARG A 77 -0.98 8.41 8.57
CA ARG A 77 -0.59 8.78 9.94
C ARG A 77 -0.89 10.25 10.25
N GLY A 78 -0.66 11.15 9.30
CA GLY A 78 -0.96 12.57 9.41
C GLY A 78 -2.46 12.87 9.40
N LEU A 79 -3.25 12.14 8.61
CA LEU A 79 -4.71 12.16 8.65
C LEU A 79 -5.24 11.76 10.02
N SER A 80 -4.57 10.82 10.70
CA SER A 80 -4.92 10.47 12.08
C SER A 80 -4.71 11.63 13.07
N VAL A 81 -3.88 12.63 12.72
CA VAL A 81 -3.67 13.85 13.52
C VAL A 81 -4.62 14.98 13.07
N GLU A 82 -4.91 15.09 11.78
CA GLU A 82 -5.82 16.12 11.26
C GLU A 82 -7.30 15.80 11.57
N ALA A 83 -7.67 14.51 11.67
CA ALA A 83 -8.98 14.08 12.19
C ALA A 83 -9.14 14.28 13.71
N ALA A 84 -8.05 14.59 14.43
CA ALA A 84 -8.05 14.88 15.86
C ALA A 84 -8.08 16.39 16.18
N LYS A 85 -8.21 17.26 15.17
CA LYS A 85 -8.52 18.68 15.34
C LYS A 85 -9.98 18.94 15.01
N CYS A 86 -10.85 18.54 15.94
CA CYS A 86 -12.19 19.13 16.08
C CYS A 86 -12.14 20.13 17.24
#